data_AF-A0A7W0NSV7-F1
#
_entry.id   AF-A0A7W0NSV7-F1
#
_cell.length_a   1.000
_cell.length_b   1.000
_cell.length_c   1.000
_cell.angle_alpha   90.00
_cell.angle_beta   90.00
_cell.angle_gamma   90.00
#
_symmetry.space_group_name_H-M   'P 1'
#
loop_
_entity.id
_entity.type
_entity.pdbx_description
1 polymer ?
#
loop_
_entity_poly.entity_id
_entity_poly.type
_entity_poly.pdbx_seq_one_letter_code
_entity_poly.pdbx_strand_id
1 'polypeptide(L)'
;IRMTIRKGEVEITAQSSEDGEGQEFVPADYSSDEEVTLGFNWQYLQEFLNNVGALENAATSDSPSANEEAEVKETDGDKVRVKEGRGPTRISFEFKDANAATQIRIAGDGAYDYKYIVMPLRI
;
A
#
# COMPACT_ATOMS: atom_id res chain seq x y z
N ILE A 1 5.49 -14.89 8.41
CA ILE A 1 5.73 -14.79 6.96
C ILE A 1 7.17 -14.35 6.71
N ARG A 2 7.78 -14.84 5.64
CA ARG A 2 9.12 -14.46 5.22
C ARG A 2 9.01 -13.77 3.87
N MET A 3 9.55 -12.56 3.78
CA MET A 3 9.58 -11.75 2.59
C MET A 3 11.01 -11.67 2.08
N THR A 4 11.23 -12.02 0.82
CA THR A 4 12.53 -11.92 0.17
C THR A 4 12.42 -10.86 -0.93
N ILE A 5 13.12 -9.75 -0.75
CA ILE A 5 13.09 -8.64 -1.69
C ILE A 5 14.27 -8.75 -2.64
N ARG A 6 13.97 -8.76 -3.93
CA ARG A 6 14.95 -8.73 -5.03
C ARG A 6 14.64 -7.55 -5.95
N LYS A 7 15.53 -7.30 -6.90
CA LYS A 7 15.34 -6.22 -7.87
C LYS A 7 14.12 -6.50 -8.75
N GLY A 8 13.05 -5.72 -8.58
CA GLY A 8 11.83 -5.81 -9.39
C GLY A 8 10.78 -6.79 -8.88
N GLU A 9 11.08 -7.58 -7.82
CA GLU A 9 10.15 -8.56 -7.26
C GLU A 9 10.29 -8.68 -5.74
N VAL A 10 9.17 -8.96 -5.09
CA VAL A 10 9.08 -9.36 -3.69
C VAL A 10 8.44 -10.73 -3.64
N GLU A 11 9.20 -11.70 -3.14
CA GLU A 11 8.71 -13.05 -2.89
C GLU A 11 8.20 -13.14 -1.45
N ILE A 12 6.96 -13.58 -1.26
CA ILE A 12 6.34 -13.76 0.05
C ILE A 12 6.12 -15.26 0.25
N THR A 13 6.68 -15.79 1.33
CA THR A 13 6.56 -17.20 1.73
C THR A 13 5.90 -17.30 3.09
N ALA A 14 4.96 -18.24 3.22
CA ALA A 14 4.27 -18.58 4.44
C ALA A 14 4.30 -20.10 4.61
N GLN A 15 4.63 -20.57 5.81
CA GLN A 15 4.61 -21.98 6.15
C GLN A 15 3.85 -22.15 7.45
N SER A 16 2.84 -23.01 7.42
CA SER A 16 2.03 -23.43 8.56
C SER A 16 2.11 -24.95 8.66
N SER A 17 2.30 -25.47 9.87
CA SER A 17 2.27 -26.92 10.10
C SER A 17 0.88 -27.53 9.89
N GLU A 18 -0.18 -26.70 9.95
CA GLU A 18 -1.58 -27.12 9.83
C GLU A 18 -2.11 -26.91 8.40
N ASP A 19 -1.81 -25.75 7.80
CA ASP A 19 -2.39 -25.33 6.52
C ASP A 19 -1.45 -25.54 5.31
N GLY A 20 -0.20 -25.98 5.56
CA GLY A 20 0.80 -26.21 4.52
C GLY A 20 1.62 -24.97 4.17
N GLU A 21 2.11 -24.93 2.93
CA GLU A 21 3.04 -23.91 2.44
C GLU A 21 2.38 -23.05 1.35
N GLY A 22 2.57 -21.74 1.43
CA GLY A 22 2.13 -20.76 0.45
C GLY A 22 3.30 -19.88 0.00
N GLN A 23 3.38 -19.62 -1.30
CA GLN A 23 4.39 -18.77 -1.91
C GLN A 23 3.75 -17.90 -2.98
N GLU A 24 4.09 -16.61 -2.98
CA GLU A 24 3.56 -15.61 -3.90
C GLU A 24 4.69 -14.69 -4.37
N PHE A 25 4.62 -14.22 -5.61
CA PHE A 25 5.58 -13.27 -6.18
C PHE A 25 4.85 -11.99 -6.60
N VAL A 26 5.29 -10.87 -6.02
CA VAL A 26 4.66 -9.56 -6.25
C VAL A 26 5.68 -8.64 -6.94
N PRO A 27 5.36 -8.04 -8.10
CA PRO A 27 6.23 -7.05 -8.73
C PRO A 27 6.30 -5.79 -7.87
N ALA A 28 7.50 -5.32 -7.57
CA ALA A 28 7.72 -4.12 -6.77
C ALA A 28 9.00 -3.40 -7.16
N ASP A 29 8.97 -2.08 -7.08
CA ASP A 29 10.15 -1.24 -7.29
C ASP A 29 11.05 -1.32 -6.05
N TYR A 30 12.30 -1.76 -6.25
CA TYR A 30 13.28 -1.85 -5.18
C TYR A 30 14.53 -1.04 -5.53
N SER A 31 14.93 -0.17 -4.60
CA SER A 31 15.99 0.83 -4.82
C SER A 31 17.40 0.31 -4.59
N SER A 32 17.56 -0.81 -3.88
CA SER A 32 18.87 -1.43 -3.62
C SER A 32 19.14 -2.59 -4.59
N ASP A 33 20.42 -2.89 -4.81
CA ASP A 33 20.86 -4.05 -5.60
C ASP A 33 21.12 -5.29 -4.72
N GLU A 34 21.08 -5.16 -3.39
CA GLU A 34 21.27 -6.28 -2.44
C GLU A 34 19.97 -7.02 -2.15
N GLU A 35 19.99 -8.35 -2.18
CA GLU A 35 18.84 -9.15 -1.74
C GLU A 35 18.72 -9.14 -0.22
N VAL A 36 17.52 -8.84 0.28
CA VAL A 36 17.24 -8.80 1.73
C VAL A 36 16.06 -9.70 2.04
N THR A 37 16.23 -10.56 3.04
CA THR A 37 15.13 -11.35 3.59
C THR A 37 14.67 -10.77 4.92
N LEU A 38 13.38 -10.50 5.03
CA LEU A 38 12.73 -9.95 6.22
C LEU A 38 11.69 -10.94 6.75
N GLY A 39 11.72 -11.23 8.05
CA GLY A 39 10.68 -11.98 8.72
C GLY A 39 9.64 -11.04 9.33
N PHE A 40 8.35 -11.29 9.12
CA PHE A 40 7.29 -10.52 9.77
C PHE A 40 6.21 -11.41 10.38
N ASN A 41 5.58 -10.90 11.43
CA ASN A 41 4.26 -11.39 11.80
C ASN A 41 3.24 -10.86 10.76
N TRP A 42 2.47 -11.78 10.17
CA TRP A 42 1.49 -11.45 9.12
C TRP A 42 0.34 -10.58 9.66
N GLN A 43 0.00 -10.73 10.94
CA GLN A 43 -1.08 -9.97 11.58
C GLN A 43 -0.81 -8.47 11.53
N TYR A 44 0.44 -8.04 11.73
CA TYR A 44 0.81 -6.62 11.68
C TYR A 44 0.67 -6.05 10.27
N LEU A 45 1.09 -6.80 9.25
CA LEU A 45 0.90 -6.36 7.86
C LEU A 45 -0.59 -6.28 7.53
N GLN A 46 -1.41 -7.25 7.95
CA GLN A 46 -2.84 -7.21 7.70
C GLN A 46 -3.54 -6.04 8.41
N GLU A 47 -3.18 -5.76 9.66
CA GLU A 47 -3.71 -4.60 10.39
C GLU A 47 -3.40 -3.30 9.65
N PHE A 48 -2.17 -3.14 9.19
CA PHE A 48 -1.77 -1.99 8.37
C PHE A 48 -2.64 -1.88 7.11
N LEU A 49 -2.78 -2.96 6.33
CA LEU A 49 -3.55 -2.94 5.09
C LEU A 49 -5.03 -2.59 5.30
N ASN A 50 -5.64 -3.11 6.38
CA ASN A 50 -7.02 -2.75 6.75
C ASN A 50 -7.16 -1.26 7.05
N ASN A 51 -6.18 -0.68 7.77
CA ASN A 51 -6.17 0.74 8.09
C ASN A 51 -5.98 1.60 6.84
N VAL A 52 -5.10 1.20 5.91
CA VAL A 52 -4.92 1.88 4.62
C VAL A 52 -6.23 1.93 3.84
N GLY A 53 -6.94 0.79 3.73
CA GLY A 53 -8.23 0.74 3.05
C GLY A 53 -9.29 1.62 3.72
N ALA A 54 -9.32 1.67 5.06
CA ALA A 54 -10.24 2.54 5.80
C ALA A 54 -9.92 4.03 5.59
N LEU A 55 -8.63 4.40 5.61
CA LEU A 55 -8.17 5.78 5.39
C LEU A 55 -8.45 6.26 3.97
N GLU A 56 -8.28 5.40 2.96
CA GLU A 56 -8.62 5.70 1.57
C GLU A 56 -10.13 5.97 1.42
N ASN A 57 -10.97 5.13 2.02
CA ASN A 57 -12.43 5.30 2.00
C ASN A 57 -12.88 6.57 2.74
N ALA A 58 -12.28 6.87 3.89
CA ALA A 58 -12.56 8.09 4.65
C ALA A 58 -12.14 9.36 3.87
N ALA A 59 -10.96 9.36 3.24
CA ALA A 59 -10.50 10.47 2.40
C ALA A 59 -11.40 10.71 1.17
N THR A 60 -12.07 9.68 0.66
CA THR A 60 -13.04 9.79 -0.43
C THR A 60 -14.36 10.43 0.03
N SER A 61 -14.64 10.38 1.34
CA SER A 61 -15.87 10.90 1.95
C SER A 61 -15.77 12.37 2.35
N ASP A 62 -14.55 12.93 2.44
CA ASP A 62 -14.26 14.28 2.92
C ASP A 62 -13.68 15.21 1.83
N SER A 63 -13.82 14.86 0.55
CA SER A 63 -13.83 15.89 -0.49
C SER A 63 -15.12 16.69 -0.31
N PRO A 64 -15.06 17.98 0.08
CA PRO A 64 -16.24 18.82 -0.03
C PRO A 64 -16.62 18.80 -1.50
N SER A 65 -17.82 18.29 -1.81
CA SER A 65 -18.53 18.71 -3.01
C SER A 65 -18.52 20.23 -2.99
N ALA A 66 -17.59 20.83 -3.73
CA ALA A 66 -17.66 22.24 -4.03
C ALA A 66 -19.01 22.42 -4.73
N ASN A 67 -19.91 23.13 -4.04
CA ASN A 67 -21.13 23.64 -4.58
C ASN A 67 -20.79 24.42 -5.87
N GLU A 68 -20.97 23.79 -7.02
CA GLU A 68 -21.33 24.50 -8.24
C GLU A 68 -22.84 24.42 -8.32
N GLU A 69 -23.46 25.52 -7.89
CA GLU A 69 -24.86 25.82 -8.12
C GLU A 69 -25.16 25.59 -9.61
N ALA A 70 -26.16 24.75 -9.86
CA ALA A 70 -26.65 24.48 -11.19
C ALA A 70 -27.29 25.75 -11.78
N GLU A 71 -26.51 26.55 -12.50
CA GLU A 71 -27.06 27.44 -13.52
C GLU A 71 -27.14 26.64 -14.82
N VAL A 72 -28.35 26.17 -15.12
CA VAL A 72 -28.66 25.46 -16.37
C VAL A 72 -28.52 26.45 -17.53
N LYS A 73 -27.38 26.41 -18.22
CA LYS A 73 -27.30 26.84 -19.62
C LYS A 73 -27.18 25.59 -20.48
N GLU A 74 -28.30 25.24 -21.11
CA GLU A 74 -28.31 24.33 -22.24
C GLU A 74 -27.31 24.84 -23.28
N THR A 75 -26.27 24.05 -23.57
CA THR A 75 -25.63 24.06 -24.88
C THR A 75 -24.99 22.70 -25.16
N ASP A 76 -25.40 22.20 -26.31
CA ASP A 76 -25.01 21.03 -27.08
C ASP A 76 -23.47 20.81 -27.20
N GLY A 77 -23.04 19.55 -27.18
CA GLY A 77 -21.67 19.16 -27.58
C GLY A 77 -20.89 18.31 -26.57
N ASP A 78 -21.14 17.01 -26.60
CA ASP A 78 -20.24 15.89 -26.26
C ASP A 78 -18.87 16.25 -25.64
N LYS A 79 -18.81 16.27 -24.30
CA LYS A 79 -17.58 16.03 -23.53
C LYS A 79 -17.89 15.15 -22.34
N VAL A 80 -17.65 13.85 -22.49
CA VAL A 80 -17.59 12.90 -21.38
C VAL A 80 -16.39 13.28 -20.51
N ARG A 81 -16.63 13.93 -19.37
CA ARG A 81 -15.60 14.12 -18.34
C ARG A 81 -15.22 12.74 -17.79
N VAL A 82 -14.10 12.19 -18.25
CA VAL A 82 -13.46 11.05 -17.60
C VAL A 82 -12.95 11.55 -16.25
N LYS A 83 -13.65 11.18 -15.18
CA LYS A 83 -13.18 11.36 -13.81
C LYS A 83 -11.91 10.52 -13.71
N GLU A 84 -10.74 11.16 -13.77
CA GLU A 84 -9.46 10.48 -13.54
C GLU A 84 -9.52 9.84 -12.16
N GLY A 85 -9.75 8.52 -12.14
CA GLY A 85 -9.70 7.74 -10.92
C GLY A 85 -8.32 7.91 -10.31
N ARG A 86 -8.27 8.23 -9.02
CA ARG A 86 -7.02 8.25 -8.25
C ARG A 86 -6.30 6.93 -8.54
N GLY A 87 -5.03 7.00 -8.94
CA GLY A 87 -4.23 5.82 -9.27
C GLY A 87 -4.19 4.82 -8.10
N PRO A 88 -3.79 3.57 -8.34
CA PRO A 88 -3.81 2.53 -7.32
C PRO A 88 -2.99 2.96 -6.09
N THR A 89 -3.53 2.69 -4.90
CA THR A 89 -2.84 2.97 -3.63
C THR A 89 -1.52 2.23 -3.61
N ARG A 90 -0.42 2.98 -3.56
CA ARG A 90 0.94 2.44 -3.46
C ARG A 90 1.36 2.43 -1.99
N ILE A 91 2.07 1.40 -1.59
CA ILE A 91 2.62 1.25 -0.24
C ILE A 91 4.14 1.22 -0.36
N SER A 92 4.83 1.99 0.46
CA SER A 92 6.28 2.02 0.52
C SER A 92 6.76 1.38 1.82
N PHE A 93 7.74 0.50 1.68
CA PHE A 93 8.45 -0.14 2.78
C PHE A 93 9.85 0.45 2.87
N GLU A 94 10.21 0.99 4.02
CA GLU A 94 11.54 1.52 4.33
C GLU A 94 12.16 0.62 5.41
N PHE A 95 13.26 -0.04 5.08
CA PHE A 95 13.98 -0.91 5.99
C PHE A 95 15.48 -0.73 5.81
N LYS A 96 16.24 -1.02 6.86
CA LYS A 96 17.70 -0.97 6.84
C LYS A 96 18.30 -2.36 6.67
N ASP A 97 17.88 -3.30 7.53
CA ASP A 97 18.36 -4.68 7.57
C ASP A 97 17.29 -5.59 8.20
N ALA A 98 17.57 -6.90 8.23
CA ALA A 98 16.64 -7.92 8.73
C ALA A 98 16.37 -7.87 10.26
N ASN A 99 17.12 -7.09 11.01
CA ASN A 99 16.97 -6.95 12.47
C ASN A 99 16.49 -5.55 12.88
N ALA A 100 16.57 -4.58 11.98
CA ALA A 100 16.15 -3.20 12.20
C ALA A 100 14.64 -3.04 12.00
N ALA A 101 14.08 -2.04 12.67
CA ALA A 101 12.68 -1.67 12.47
C ALA A 101 12.41 -1.34 10.99
N THR A 102 11.29 -1.86 10.48
CA THR A 102 10.77 -1.53 9.15
C THR A 102 9.65 -0.52 9.30
N GLN A 103 9.72 0.56 8.54
CA GLN A 103 8.68 1.57 8.45
C GLN A 103 7.85 1.32 7.20
N ILE A 104 6.53 1.33 7.34
CA ILE A 104 5.57 1.18 6.27
C ILE A 104 4.73 2.45 6.21
N ARG A 105 4.54 2.96 4.99
CA ARG A 105 3.77 4.18 4.72
C ARG A 105 2.96 4.02 3.45
N ILE A 106 1.88 4.78 3.34
CA ILE A 106 1.18 4.96 2.07
C ILE A 106 2.05 5.89 1.21
N ALA A 107 2.35 5.47 -0.01
CA ALA A 107 3.09 6.26 -0.97
C ALA A 107 2.13 7.21 -1.71
N GLY A 108 2.40 8.51 -1.61
CA GLY A 108 1.59 9.56 -2.22
C GLY A 108 1.40 10.75 -1.29
N ASP A 109 0.69 11.76 -1.80
CA ASP A 109 0.36 12.98 -1.06
C ASP A 109 -0.97 12.76 -0.33
N GLY A 110 -0.90 12.09 0.82
CA GLY A 110 -2.01 11.93 1.74
C GLY A 110 -2.08 13.12 2.70
N ALA A 111 -3.29 13.51 3.10
CA ALA A 111 -3.47 14.55 4.13
C ALA A 111 -2.86 14.18 5.50
N TYR A 112 -2.55 12.89 5.70
CA TYR A 112 -2.01 12.36 6.94
C TYR A 112 -0.69 11.62 6.71
N ASP A 113 0.34 11.96 7.48
CA ASP A 113 1.62 11.25 7.54
C ASP A 113 1.50 10.02 8.46
N TYR A 114 0.74 9.01 8.02
CA TYR A 114 0.56 7.77 8.76
C TYR A 114 1.78 6.86 8.58
N LYS A 115 2.51 6.65 9.69
CA LYS A 115 3.69 5.77 9.75
C LYS A 115 3.38 4.55 10.60
N TYR A 116 3.62 3.38 10.04
CA TYR A 116 3.48 2.12 10.74
C TYR A 116 4.86 1.49 10.90
N ILE A 117 5.32 1.34 12.14
CA ILE A 117 6.65 0.80 12.44
C ILE A 117 6.49 -0.60 12.99
N VAL A 118 7.11 -1.57 12.32
CA VAL A 118 7.11 -2.96 12.72
C VAL A 118 8.52 -3.48 12.94
N MET A 119 8.69 -4.23 14.02
CA MET A 119 9.92 -4.97 14.24
C MET A 119 9.87 -6.28 13.44
N PRO A 120 10.90 -6.61 12.67
CA PRO A 120 10.98 -7.90 12.02
C PRO A 120 11.18 -9.01 13.05
N LEU A 121 10.65 -10.18 12.72
CA LEU A 121 10.96 -11.42 13.42
C LEU A 121 12.29 -11.96 12.89
N ARG A 122 13.09 -12.54 13.79
CA ARG A 122 14.30 -13.26 13.40
C ARG A 122 13.89 -14.50 12.62
N ILE A 123 14.45 -14.63 11.42
CA ILE A 123 14.34 -15.78 10.51
C ILE A 123 15.66 -16.52 10.43
#